data_AF-A0A935SMA1-F1
#
_entry.id   AF-A0A935SMA1-F1
#
_cell.length_a   1.000
_cell.length_b   1.000
_cell.length_c   1.000
_cell.angle_alpha   90.00
_cell.angle_beta   90.00
_cell.angle_gamma   90.00
#
_symmetry.space_group_name_H-M   'P 1'
#
loop_
_entity.id
_entity.type
_entity.pdbx_description
1 polymer ?
#
loop_
_entity_poly.entity_id
_entity_poly.type
_entity_poly.pdbx_seq_one_letter_code
_entity_poly.pdbx_strand_id
1 'polypeptide(L)'
;MKQLITILAAVLFCAASKAQTDSSKTADTAATVKKNQPDTIRIGNILIIKVAKINKKEVDITMGRKNKQKKENPNVSTNWGVIDLGFSNYIDNTNYGTAGSYLVNRPGFPDLGKNDFKVRTGKSINVNIWIFMQRLNLIKHHVNLKYGLGLELNNYRYKSSVSYKEGGPVPYTPNASLNSPFIFRDSVGFTKNKLAADYLTVPLMLNFVTHPGNNNSKGISLSVGISAGYLYSQRNKQRSDERGKEKNRGDYDLERFKLSYIAELGLGPVRLYGSYSPQSFYQQGLNIKPYNIGIRFSNW
;
A
#
# COMPACT_ATOMS: atom_id res chain seq x y z
N MET A 1 -1.38 8.42 27.01
CA MET A 1 -2.58 8.48 26.15
C MET A 1 -3.14 9.89 25.97
N LYS A 2 -3.09 10.79 26.98
CA LYS A 2 -3.63 12.16 26.84
C LYS A 2 -2.81 13.09 25.92
N GLN A 3 -1.49 12.91 25.84
CA GLN A 3 -0.60 13.72 24.98
C GLN A 3 -0.70 13.38 23.48
N LEU A 4 -1.17 12.19 23.13
CA LEU A 4 -1.33 11.74 21.74
C LEU A 4 -2.60 12.32 21.10
N ILE A 5 -3.63 12.55 21.92
CA ILE A 5 -4.90 13.16 21.48
C ILE A 5 -4.72 14.67 21.24
N THR A 6 -3.91 15.34 22.05
CA THR A 6 -3.60 16.77 21.87
C THR A 6 -2.78 17.04 20.61
N ILE A 7 -1.88 16.13 20.22
CA ILE A 7 -1.12 16.26 18.96
C ILE A 7 -2.02 15.99 17.76
N LEU A 8 -2.94 15.02 17.84
CA LEU A 8 -3.89 14.72 16.78
C LEU A 8 -4.90 15.88 16.55
N ALA A 9 -5.32 16.55 17.63
CA ALA A 9 -6.18 17.74 17.55
C ALA A 9 -5.46 18.96 16.97
N ALA A 10 -4.16 19.15 17.27
CA ALA A 10 -3.36 20.24 16.72
C ALA A 10 -3.12 20.08 15.20
N VAL A 11 -2.95 18.84 14.71
CA VAL A 11 -2.79 18.56 13.28
C VAL A 11 -4.09 18.80 12.49
N LEU A 12 -5.25 18.55 13.10
CA LEU A 12 -6.57 18.83 12.51
C LEU A 12 -6.89 20.34 12.43
N PHE A 13 -6.39 21.17 13.37
CA PHE A 13 -6.61 22.62 13.35
C PHE A 13 -5.77 23.37 12.31
N CYS A 14 -4.58 22.85 11.95
CA CYS A 14 -3.72 23.47 10.94
C CYS A 14 -4.19 23.25 9.49
N ALA A 15 -5.10 22.30 9.25
CA ALA A 15 -5.64 22.03 7.90
C ALA A 15 -6.80 22.97 7.50
N ALA A 16 -7.39 23.70 8.45
CA ALA A 16 -8.53 24.58 8.20
C ALA A 16 -8.17 26.04 7.89
N SER A 17 -6.91 26.45 8.06
CA SER A 17 -6.50 27.87 7.99
C SER A 17 -5.93 28.34 6.64
N LYS A 18 -6.09 27.57 5.56
CA LYS A 18 -5.71 28.01 4.20
C LYS A 18 -6.92 28.14 3.28
N ALA A 19 -7.80 29.08 3.58
CA ALA A 19 -8.86 29.50 2.65
C ALA A 19 -9.37 30.92 2.95
N GLN A 20 -8.53 31.95 2.78
CA GLN A 20 -9.03 33.29 2.47
C GLN A 20 -7.93 34.14 1.84
N THR A 21 -8.04 34.35 0.53
CA THR A 21 -7.43 35.49 -0.16
C THR A 21 -8.58 36.42 -0.50
N ASP A 22 -8.63 37.60 0.11
CA ASP A 22 -9.20 38.73 -0.61
C ASP A 22 -8.53 40.04 -0.21
N SER A 23 -8.23 40.82 -1.24
CA SER A 23 -7.55 42.10 -1.16
C SER A 23 -8.58 43.19 -0.88
N SER A 24 -8.33 44.05 0.11
CA SER A 24 -8.96 45.38 0.15
C SER A 24 -7.90 46.41 0.52
N LYS A 25 -7.46 47.18 -0.50
CA LYS A 25 -6.73 48.43 -0.31
C LYS A 25 -7.72 49.48 0.18
N THR A 26 -7.48 50.01 1.37
CA THR A 26 -8.12 51.23 1.88
C THR A 26 -7.53 52.45 1.19
N ALA A 27 -8.40 53.43 0.96
CA ALA A 27 -8.17 54.66 0.22
C ALA A 27 -7.36 55.68 1.04
N ASP A 28 -6.57 56.49 0.34
CA ASP A 28 -6.28 57.85 0.77
C ASP A 28 -6.38 58.83 -0.41
N THR A 29 -6.79 60.03 -0.06
CA THR A 29 -7.50 61.01 -0.90
C THR A 29 -6.53 61.96 -1.59
N ALA A 30 -6.66 62.15 -2.91
CA ALA A 30 -6.26 63.39 -3.58
C ALA A 30 -6.94 63.50 -4.96
N ALA A 31 -7.66 64.60 -5.16
CA ALA A 31 -8.45 64.89 -6.35
C ALA A 31 -7.57 65.18 -7.58
N THR A 32 -7.83 64.52 -8.72
CA THR A 32 -7.53 65.08 -10.06
C THR A 32 -8.36 64.37 -11.16
N VAL A 33 -9.22 65.15 -11.83
CA VAL A 33 -9.71 65.00 -13.22
C VAL A 33 -10.39 63.69 -13.66
N LYS A 34 -11.71 63.79 -13.91
CA LYS A 34 -12.57 62.81 -14.59
C LYS A 34 -12.02 62.43 -15.97
N LYS A 35 -11.82 61.12 -16.20
CA LYS A 35 -11.80 60.52 -17.55
C LYS A 35 -12.47 59.15 -17.51
N ASN A 36 -13.65 59.07 -18.13
CA ASN A 36 -14.43 57.89 -18.54
C ASN A 36 -14.33 56.64 -17.64
N GLN A 37 -15.05 56.66 -16.52
CA GLN A 37 -15.45 55.42 -15.86
C GLN A 37 -16.66 54.83 -16.61
N PRO A 38 -16.64 53.55 -17.01
CA PRO A 38 -17.82 52.92 -17.59
C PRO A 38 -18.89 52.75 -16.50
N ASP A 39 -20.10 53.26 -16.75
CA ASP A 39 -21.24 53.05 -15.86
C ASP A 39 -21.51 51.55 -15.74
N THR A 40 -21.39 51.02 -14.53
CA THR A 40 -21.63 49.61 -14.25
C THR A 40 -22.90 49.47 -13.44
N ILE A 41 -23.88 48.74 -13.97
CA ILE A 41 -25.15 48.46 -13.29
C ILE A 41 -25.19 46.96 -12.97
N ARG A 42 -25.50 46.62 -11.72
CA ARG A 42 -25.65 45.23 -11.27
C ARG A 42 -27.11 44.94 -10.95
N ILE A 43 -27.67 43.92 -11.60
CA ILE A 43 -29.02 43.41 -11.34
C ILE A 43 -28.88 41.93 -10.99
N GLY A 44 -28.93 41.61 -9.69
CA GLY A 44 -28.67 40.27 -9.19
C GLY A 44 -27.28 39.72 -9.59
N ASN A 45 -27.28 38.65 -10.38
CA ASN A 45 -26.08 37.99 -10.90
C ASN A 45 -25.59 38.55 -12.26
N ILE A 46 -26.27 39.55 -12.81
CA ILE A 46 -25.94 40.16 -14.11
C ILE A 46 -25.19 41.47 -13.86
N LEU A 47 -24.04 41.63 -14.53
CA LEU A 47 -23.23 42.83 -14.53
C LEU A 47 -23.28 43.45 -15.93
N ILE A 48 -23.84 44.66 -16.05
CA ILE A 48 -23.93 45.40 -17.31
C ILE A 48 -22.90 46.52 -17.26
N ILE A 49 -21.94 46.50 -18.19
CA ILE A 49 -20.89 47.52 -18.31
C ILE A 49 -21.19 48.36 -19.55
N LYS A 50 -21.50 49.64 -19.34
CA LYS A 50 -21.70 50.59 -20.45
C LYS A 50 -20.35 51.15 -20.88
N VAL A 51 -19.85 50.65 -22.01
CA VAL A 51 -18.61 51.17 -22.63
C VAL A 51 -18.98 52.29 -23.60
N ALA A 52 -18.50 53.51 -23.33
CA ALA A 52 -18.68 54.64 -24.23
C ALA A 52 -17.82 54.45 -25.50
N LYS A 53 -18.41 53.92 -26.57
CA LYS A 53 -17.79 53.95 -27.90
C LYS A 53 -18.33 55.16 -28.68
N ILE A 54 -17.41 56.01 -29.12
CA ILE A 54 -17.70 57.12 -30.03
C ILE A 54 -17.91 56.50 -31.43
N ASN A 55 -19.13 56.64 -31.95
CA ASN A 55 -19.53 56.44 -33.36
C ASN A 55 -19.62 55.01 -33.94
N LYS A 56 -20.22 54.04 -33.24
CA LYS A 56 -20.86 52.88 -33.90
C LYS A 56 -22.14 52.44 -33.18
N LYS A 57 -23.25 52.33 -33.93
CA LYS A 57 -24.54 51.75 -33.50
C LYS A 57 -24.48 50.21 -33.53
N GLU A 58 -23.57 49.62 -32.76
CA GLU A 58 -23.43 48.16 -32.71
C GLU A 58 -23.47 47.73 -31.24
N VAL A 59 -24.52 47.00 -30.87
CA VAL A 59 -24.69 46.43 -29.53
C VAL A 59 -24.01 45.07 -29.53
N ASP A 60 -22.78 45.03 -29.02
CA ASP A 60 -22.00 43.79 -28.92
C ASP A 60 -22.30 43.09 -27.59
N ILE A 61 -23.09 42.01 -27.63
CA ILE A 61 -23.42 41.22 -26.44
C ILE A 61 -22.36 40.12 -26.27
N THR A 62 -21.28 40.44 -25.58
CA THR A 62 -20.28 39.43 -25.22
C THR A 62 -20.76 38.62 -24.01
N MET A 63 -21.41 37.49 -24.24
CA MET A 63 -21.70 36.53 -23.17
C MET A 63 -20.40 35.87 -22.71
N GLY A 64 -19.81 36.39 -21.63
CA GLY A 64 -18.68 35.78 -20.96
C GLY A 64 -19.08 34.44 -20.34
N ARG A 65 -19.07 33.36 -21.12
CA ARG A 65 -18.97 32.01 -20.56
C ARG A 65 -17.68 32.02 -19.75
N LYS A 66 -17.76 31.90 -18.42
CA LYS A 66 -16.59 31.53 -17.62
C LYS A 66 -16.05 30.26 -18.27
N ASN A 67 -14.99 30.38 -19.05
CA ASN A 67 -14.25 29.23 -19.52
C ASN A 67 -13.91 28.46 -18.25
N LYS A 68 -14.57 27.31 -18.03
CA LYS A 68 -14.12 26.36 -17.01
C LYS A 68 -12.68 26.08 -17.41
N GLN A 69 -11.73 26.73 -16.74
CA GLN A 69 -10.33 26.47 -16.97
C GLN A 69 -10.19 24.95 -16.84
N LYS A 70 -9.73 24.30 -17.92
CA LYS A 70 -9.43 22.88 -17.88
C LYS A 70 -8.42 22.75 -16.75
N LYS A 71 -8.83 22.16 -15.63
CA LYS A 71 -7.92 21.84 -14.54
C LYS A 71 -6.82 20.99 -15.16
N GLU A 72 -5.61 21.52 -15.19
CA GLU A 72 -4.45 20.77 -15.64
C GLU A 72 -4.22 19.61 -14.68
N ASN A 73 -3.73 18.49 -15.21
CA ASN A 73 -3.41 17.34 -14.38
C ASN A 73 -2.20 17.70 -13.52
N PRO A 74 -2.26 17.55 -12.18
CA PRO A 74 -1.12 17.87 -11.34
C PRO A 74 0.04 16.91 -11.65
N ASN A 75 1.26 17.44 -11.62
CA ASN A 75 2.47 16.62 -11.82
C ASN A 75 2.70 15.63 -10.67
N VAL A 76 2.16 15.92 -9.48
CA VAL A 76 2.24 15.02 -8.33
C VAL A 76 0.83 14.75 -7.83
N SER A 77 0.48 13.47 -7.71
CA SER A 77 -0.74 13.00 -7.08
C SER A 77 -0.36 12.16 -5.87
N THR A 78 -1.06 12.33 -4.75
CA THR A 78 -0.85 11.53 -3.53
C THR A 78 -2.15 10.84 -3.17
N ASN A 79 -2.07 9.56 -2.88
CA ASN A 79 -3.17 8.74 -2.41
C ASN A 79 -2.84 8.23 -1.00
N TRP A 80 -3.78 8.38 -0.07
CA TRP A 80 -3.60 8.03 1.33
C TRP A 80 -4.48 6.83 1.69
N GLY A 81 -3.96 5.91 2.50
CA GLY A 81 -4.75 4.79 3.01
C GLY A 81 -5.22 3.81 1.95
N VAL A 82 -4.37 3.52 0.94
CA VAL A 82 -4.68 2.52 -0.08
C VAL A 82 -4.63 1.12 0.55
N ILE A 83 -5.62 0.29 0.27
CA ILE A 83 -5.71 -1.07 0.80
C ILE A 83 -5.64 -2.06 -0.35
N ASP A 84 -4.82 -3.09 -0.17
CA ASP A 84 -4.73 -4.24 -1.04
C ASP A 84 -5.20 -5.49 -0.31
N LEU A 85 -5.97 -6.32 -1.00
CA LEU A 85 -6.41 -7.62 -0.52
C LEU A 85 -6.03 -8.68 -1.54
N GLY A 86 -5.33 -9.71 -1.10
CA GLY A 86 -4.87 -10.77 -1.99
C GLY A 86 -4.66 -12.09 -1.29
N PHE A 87 -4.15 -13.04 -2.07
CA PHE A 87 -3.74 -14.35 -1.60
C PHE A 87 -2.22 -14.43 -1.54
N SER A 88 -1.71 -15.04 -0.48
CA SER A 88 -0.29 -15.34 -0.31
C SER A 88 -0.03 -16.80 -0.58
N ASN A 89 1.00 -17.08 -1.37
CA ASN A 89 1.49 -18.43 -1.57
C ASN A 89 3.01 -18.38 -1.83
N TYR A 90 3.65 -19.52 -2.05
CA TYR A 90 5.07 -19.57 -2.30
C TYR A 90 5.47 -20.76 -3.16
N ILE A 91 6.66 -20.67 -3.73
CA ILE A 91 7.33 -21.74 -4.46
C ILE A 91 8.38 -22.34 -3.53
N ASP A 92 8.28 -23.63 -3.27
CA ASP A 92 9.22 -24.36 -2.45
C ASP A 92 10.30 -25.04 -3.31
N ASN A 93 11.53 -24.53 -3.18
CA ASN A 93 12.76 -25.02 -3.81
C ASN A 93 13.76 -25.52 -2.76
N THR A 94 13.28 -25.87 -1.57
CA THR A 94 14.11 -26.36 -0.48
C THR A 94 14.73 -27.71 -0.81
N ASN A 95 16.03 -27.86 -0.57
CA ASN A 95 16.65 -29.17 -0.46
C ASN A 95 16.56 -29.65 1.00
N TYR A 96 15.57 -30.49 1.28
CA TYR A 96 15.27 -30.98 2.63
C TYR A 96 16.40 -31.86 3.21
N GLY A 97 17.24 -32.47 2.37
CA GLY A 97 18.38 -33.25 2.82
C GLY A 97 19.51 -32.41 3.43
N THR A 98 19.55 -31.10 3.15
CA THR A 98 20.57 -30.16 3.65
C THR A 98 20.01 -29.14 4.63
N ALA A 99 18.75 -29.28 5.04
CA ALA A 99 18.09 -28.32 5.94
C ALA A 99 18.66 -28.36 7.39
N GLY A 100 19.50 -29.35 7.70
CA GLY A 100 20.25 -29.44 8.96
C GLY A 100 19.33 -29.47 10.19
N SER A 101 19.83 -28.92 11.30
CA SER A 101 19.12 -28.89 12.59
C SER A 101 17.92 -27.92 12.63
N TYR A 102 17.63 -27.21 11.54
CA TYR A 102 16.48 -26.32 11.43
C TYR A 102 15.16 -27.09 11.34
N LEU A 103 15.19 -28.33 10.85
CA LEU A 103 14.04 -29.23 10.77
C LEU A 103 14.22 -30.40 11.75
N VAL A 104 13.31 -30.51 12.70
CA VAL A 104 13.28 -31.61 13.68
C VAL A 104 12.18 -32.58 13.30
N ASN A 105 12.60 -33.79 12.93
CA ASN A 105 11.70 -34.86 12.53
C ASN A 105 11.13 -35.58 13.75
N ARG A 106 9.86 -35.98 13.65
CA ARG A 106 9.20 -36.78 14.68
C ARG A 106 9.55 -38.27 14.47
N PRO A 107 10.07 -38.98 15.48
CA PRO A 107 10.34 -40.41 15.38
C PRO A 107 9.11 -41.21 14.94
N GLY A 108 9.29 -42.16 14.02
CA GLY A 108 8.21 -42.99 13.48
C GLY A 108 7.32 -42.32 12.43
N PHE A 109 7.66 -41.10 11.98
CA PHE A 109 7.00 -40.42 10.87
C PHE A 109 8.00 -40.11 9.75
N PRO A 110 7.54 -39.97 8.49
CA PRO A 110 8.41 -39.50 7.42
C PRO A 110 9.02 -38.13 7.76
N ASP A 111 10.24 -37.87 7.31
CA ASP A 111 10.89 -36.58 7.54
C ASP A 111 10.04 -35.40 7.01
N LEU A 112 10.24 -34.22 7.61
CA LEU A 112 9.60 -32.99 7.14
C LEU A 112 10.00 -32.72 5.70
N GLY A 113 8.99 -32.54 4.85
CA GLY A 113 9.22 -32.31 3.43
C GLY A 113 8.26 -31.31 2.83
N LYS A 114 8.31 -31.19 1.49
CA LYS A 114 7.50 -30.26 0.70
C LYS A 114 6.00 -30.32 1.01
N ASN A 115 5.48 -31.48 1.38
CA ASN A 115 4.05 -31.66 1.71
C ASN A 115 3.65 -30.98 3.03
N ASP A 116 4.56 -30.90 4.00
CA ASP A 116 4.29 -30.28 5.30
C ASP A 116 4.20 -28.77 5.20
N PHE A 117 5.08 -28.20 4.38
CA PHE A 117 5.09 -26.79 4.02
C PHE A 117 4.12 -26.50 2.87
N LYS A 118 3.01 -27.23 2.69
CA LYS A 118 1.94 -26.78 1.79
C LYS A 118 1.00 -25.84 2.54
N VAL A 119 0.76 -24.66 1.98
CA VAL A 119 -0.29 -23.76 2.46
C VAL A 119 -1.65 -24.06 1.84
N ARG A 120 -2.70 -23.64 2.54
CA ARG A 120 -4.07 -23.58 2.04
C ARG A 120 -4.25 -22.26 1.30
N THR A 121 -3.99 -22.23 -0.01
CA THR A 121 -3.99 -21.01 -0.83
C THR A 121 -5.22 -20.11 -0.59
N GLY A 122 -6.44 -20.66 -0.59
CA GLY A 122 -7.66 -19.86 -0.34
C GLY A 122 -7.83 -19.33 1.08
N LYS A 123 -6.99 -19.74 2.04
CA LYS A 123 -7.00 -19.25 3.45
C LYS A 123 -5.73 -18.49 3.81
N SER A 124 -4.77 -18.40 2.89
CA SER A 124 -3.56 -17.62 3.03
C SER A 124 -3.77 -16.24 2.39
N ILE A 125 -3.85 -15.21 3.23
CA ILE A 125 -4.33 -13.89 2.82
C ILE A 125 -3.20 -12.87 2.99
N ASN A 126 -2.98 -12.06 1.96
CA ASN A 126 -2.15 -10.87 1.99
C ASN A 126 -3.05 -9.64 2.18
N VAL A 127 -2.69 -8.78 3.13
CA VAL A 127 -3.33 -7.47 3.30
C VAL A 127 -2.22 -6.42 3.27
N ASN A 128 -2.24 -5.51 2.30
CA ASN A 128 -1.30 -4.38 2.30
C ASN A 128 -2.05 -3.10 2.64
N ILE A 129 -1.46 -2.30 3.52
CA ILE A 129 -1.99 -1.01 3.95
C ILE A 129 -0.93 0.03 3.61
N TRP A 130 -1.16 0.79 2.55
CA TRP A 130 -0.27 1.89 2.16
C TRP A 130 -0.65 3.14 2.92
N ILE A 131 0.28 3.65 3.72
CA ILE A 131 0.13 4.91 4.43
C ILE A 131 -0.04 6.02 3.40
N PHE A 132 0.88 6.08 2.43
CA PHE A 132 0.77 6.93 1.27
C PHE A 132 1.35 6.24 0.04
N MET A 133 0.81 6.60 -1.12
CA MET A 133 1.41 6.34 -2.42
C MET A 133 1.43 7.66 -3.20
N GLN A 134 2.57 7.98 -3.80
CA GLN A 134 2.76 9.15 -4.64
C GLN A 134 3.01 8.72 -6.09
N ARG A 135 2.41 9.46 -7.02
CA ARG A 135 2.61 9.33 -8.47
C ARG A 135 3.14 10.66 -8.98
N LEU A 136 4.39 10.65 -9.42
CA LEU A 136 5.07 11.76 -10.05
C LEU A 136 5.05 11.57 -11.56
N ASN A 137 4.57 12.57 -12.30
CA ASN A 137 4.63 12.61 -13.75
C ASN A 137 6.07 12.78 -14.23
N LEU A 138 6.51 11.91 -15.13
CA LEU A 138 7.81 12.02 -15.80
C LEU A 138 7.64 12.54 -17.24
N ILE A 139 6.73 11.94 -18.02
CA ILE A 139 6.57 12.24 -19.44
C ILE A 139 5.09 12.38 -19.78
N LYS A 140 4.64 13.63 -20.00
CA LYS A 140 3.30 13.99 -20.51
C LYS A 140 2.14 13.22 -19.85
N HIS A 141 2.28 12.84 -18.58
CA HIS A 141 1.36 12.03 -17.79
C HIS A 141 1.12 10.59 -18.27
N HIS A 142 1.73 10.18 -19.38
CA HIS A 142 1.71 8.80 -19.87
C HIS A 142 2.66 7.91 -19.07
N VAL A 143 3.81 8.44 -18.66
CA VAL A 143 4.79 7.74 -17.84
C VAL A 143 4.93 8.46 -16.52
N ASN A 144 4.72 7.72 -15.43
CA ASN A 144 4.75 8.25 -14.08
C ASN A 144 5.62 7.35 -13.19
N LEU A 145 6.33 7.96 -12.25
CA LEU A 145 7.00 7.24 -11.16
C LEU A 145 6.01 7.08 -10.00
N LYS A 146 5.75 5.85 -9.58
CA LYS A 146 4.98 5.54 -8.38
C LYS A 146 5.92 5.09 -7.27
N TYR A 147 5.81 5.71 -6.11
CA TYR A 147 6.51 5.30 -4.90
C TYR A 147 5.63 5.48 -3.66
N GLY A 148 5.97 4.88 -2.53
CA GLY A 148 5.13 4.97 -1.34
C GLY A 148 5.71 4.30 -0.11
N LEU A 149 4.90 4.24 0.94
CA LEU A 149 5.23 3.54 2.18
C LEU A 149 3.99 2.80 2.66
N GLY A 150 4.14 1.53 3.02
CA GLY A 150 3.04 0.72 3.49
C GLY A 150 3.47 -0.44 4.37
N LEU A 151 2.48 -1.13 4.92
CA LEU A 151 2.64 -2.35 5.69
C LEU A 151 2.09 -3.51 4.85
N GLU A 152 2.90 -4.54 4.66
CA GLU A 152 2.55 -5.77 3.98
C GLU A 152 2.34 -6.87 5.03
N LEU A 153 1.10 -7.30 5.20
CA LEU A 153 0.68 -8.28 6.22
C LEU A 153 0.43 -9.62 5.54
N ASN A 154 1.46 -10.46 5.48
CA ASN A 154 1.37 -11.79 4.88
C ASN A 154 0.91 -12.82 5.89
N ASN A 155 0.01 -13.69 5.47
CA ASN A 155 -0.51 -14.75 6.32
C ASN A 155 -0.51 -16.08 5.58
N TYR A 156 0.33 -17.01 6.03
CA TYR A 156 0.47 -18.34 5.46
C TYR A 156 -0.25 -19.35 6.36
N ARG A 157 -1.27 -20.03 5.83
CA ARG A 157 -2.07 -21.03 6.56
C ARG A 157 -1.65 -22.44 6.16
N TYR A 158 -0.92 -23.14 7.03
CA TYR A 158 -0.41 -24.48 6.73
C TYR A 158 -1.50 -25.55 6.70
N LYS A 159 -1.26 -26.60 5.90
CA LYS A 159 -2.08 -27.82 5.88
C LYS A 159 -1.68 -28.78 6.99
N SER A 160 -0.39 -28.90 7.27
CA SER A 160 0.17 -29.83 8.26
C SER A 160 0.39 -29.19 9.63
N SER A 161 0.58 -30.04 10.64
CA SER A 161 0.87 -29.65 12.03
C SER A 161 2.33 -29.26 12.26
N VAL A 162 2.77 -28.23 11.55
CA VAL A 162 4.13 -27.68 11.68
C VAL A 162 4.18 -26.62 12.77
N SER A 163 5.11 -26.74 13.71
CA SER A 163 5.29 -25.81 14.84
C SER A 163 6.64 -25.10 14.77
N TYR A 164 6.67 -23.86 15.26
CA TYR A 164 7.84 -22.99 15.24
C TYR A 164 8.25 -22.66 16.67
N LYS A 165 9.55 -22.77 16.96
CA LYS A 165 10.19 -22.39 18.22
C LYS A 165 11.43 -21.56 17.92
N GLU A 166 11.69 -20.59 18.78
CA GLU A 166 12.87 -19.71 18.69
C GLU A 166 14.13 -20.33 19.33
N GLY A 167 13.96 -21.45 20.03
CA GLY A 167 14.99 -22.18 20.74
C GLY A 167 14.39 -22.95 21.92
N GLY A 168 15.24 -23.68 22.63
CA GLY A 168 14.89 -24.47 23.81
C GLY A 168 14.85 -25.98 23.55
N PRO A 169 14.17 -26.74 24.42
CA PRO A 169 14.15 -28.20 24.36
C PRO A 169 13.59 -28.70 23.04
N VAL A 170 14.34 -29.59 22.39
CA VAL A 170 13.95 -30.22 21.14
C VAL A 170 12.89 -31.29 21.43
N PRO A 171 11.69 -31.18 20.84
CA PRO A 171 10.67 -32.22 20.99
C PRO A 171 11.20 -33.56 20.50
N TYR A 172 10.84 -34.64 21.20
CA TYR A 172 11.17 -36.03 20.87
C TYR A 172 12.64 -36.45 21.03
N THR A 173 13.53 -35.54 21.41
CA THR A 173 14.94 -35.87 21.70
C THR A 173 15.25 -35.51 23.15
N PRO A 174 15.35 -36.51 24.05
CA PRO A 174 15.69 -36.27 25.45
C PRO A 174 17.01 -35.51 25.59
N ASN A 175 17.06 -34.51 26.47
CA ASN A 175 18.25 -33.72 26.80
C ASN A 175 18.88 -32.93 25.63
N ALA A 176 18.23 -32.82 24.48
CA ALA A 176 18.67 -31.95 23.40
C ALA A 176 17.95 -30.60 23.50
N SER A 177 18.72 -29.50 23.50
CA SER A 177 18.21 -28.14 23.39
C SER A 177 18.96 -27.42 22.27
N LEU A 178 18.24 -26.65 21.47
CA LEU A 178 18.82 -25.80 20.43
C LEU A 178 18.74 -24.33 20.86
N ASN A 179 19.83 -23.60 20.69
CA ASN A 179 19.86 -22.14 20.90
C ASN A 179 19.51 -21.37 19.61
N SER A 180 19.03 -22.08 18.59
CA SER A 180 18.61 -21.51 17.31
C SER A 180 17.14 -21.85 17.04
N PRO A 181 16.44 -21.05 16.21
CA PRO A 181 15.09 -21.37 15.81
C PRO A 181 15.03 -22.70 15.07
N PHE A 182 13.95 -23.45 15.29
CA PHE A 182 13.72 -24.71 14.61
C PHE A 182 12.23 -24.96 14.40
N ILE A 183 11.96 -25.79 13.41
CA ILE A 183 10.64 -26.20 12.97
C ILE A 183 10.50 -27.70 13.20
N PHE A 184 9.39 -28.12 13.81
CA PHE A 184 9.14 -29.53 14.09
C PHE A 184 7.71 -29.92 13.72
N ARG A 185 7.49 -31.21 13.48
CA ARG A 185 6.13 -31.75 13.35
C ARG A 185 5.55 -31.99 14.74
N ASP A 186 4.49 -31.27 15.08
CA ASP A 186 3.83 -31.42 16.37
C ASP A 186 3.08 -32.77 16.45
N SER A 187 2.97 -33.31 17.67
CA SER A 187 2.19 -34.52 17.92
C SER A 187 0.69 -34.24 17.89
N VAL A 188 0.32 -32.96 18.05
CA VAL A 188 -1.05 -32.48 18.15
C VAL A 188 -1.59 -32.04 16.79
N GLY A 189 -2.84 -32.41 16.52
CA GLY A 189 -3.58 -31.94 15.35
C GLY A 189 -4.01 -30.48 15.48
N PHE A 190 -3.69 -29.64 14.49
CA PHE A 190 -4.13 -28.24 14.49
C PHE A 190 -5.31 -27.99 13.53
N THR A 191 -6.39 -27.42 14.05
CA THR A 191 -7.50 -26.87 13.23
C THR A 191 -7.09 -25.55 12.56
N LYS A 192 -6.16 -24.82 13.17
CA LYS A 192 -5.57 -23.58 12.64
C LYS A 192 -4.07 -23.59 12.87
N ASN A 193 -3.30 -23.46 11.81
CA ASN A 193 -1.86 -23.25 11.88
C ASN A 193 -1.46 -22.14 10.92
N LYS A 194 -1.03 -20.98 11.42
CA LYS A 194 -0.81 -19.79 10.61
C LYS A 194 0.48 -19.08 11.01
N LEU A 195 1.37 -18.90 10.04
CA LEU A 195 2.50 -17.99 10.15
C LEU A 195 2.10 -16.62 9.58
N ALA A 196 2.28 -15.57 10.38
CA ALA A 196 2.08 -14.19 9.97
C ALA A 196 3.43 -13.47 9.95
N ALA A 197 3.73 -12.82 8.83
CA ALA A 197 4.93 -12.02 8.65
C ALA A 197 4.54 -10.64 8.11
N ASP A 198 4.85 -9.63 8.91
CA ASP A 198 4.48 -8.25 8.68
C ASP A 198 5.74 -7.45 8.28
N TYR A 199 5.73 -6.88 7.09
CA TYR A 199 6.84 -6.10 6.54
C TYR A 199 6.47 -4.62 6.37
N LEU A 200 7.36 -3.71 6.76
CA LEU A 200 7.32 -2.32 6.32
C LEU A 200 7.90 -2.24 4.91
N THR A 201 7.11 -1.79 3.93
CA THR A 201 7.42 -1.93 2.51
C THR A 201 7.39 -0.60 1.79
N VAL A 202 8.39 -0.39 0.92
CA VAL A 202 8.55 0.75 0.03
C VAL A 202 8.58 0.25 -1.42
N PRO A 203 7.55 0.53 -2.25
CA PRO A 203 7.53 0.19 -3.65
C PRO A 203 8.12 1.32 -4.49
N LEU A 204 8.74 0.96 -5.61
CA LEU A 204 9.20 1.86 -6.65
C LEU A 204 8.80 1.26 -8.00
N MET A 205 7.88 1.92 -8.70
CA MET A 205 7.30 1.43 -9.94
C MET A 205 7.28 2.50 -11.02
N LEU A 206 7.48 2.08 -12.27
CA LEU A 206 7.10 2.87 -13.43
C LEU A 206 5.66 2.55 -13.78
N ASN A 207 4.86 3.59 -13.99
CA ASN A 207 3.45 3.51 -14.29
C ASN A 207 3.17 4.13 -15.67
N PHE A 208 2.68 3.29 -16.56
CA PHE A 208 2.25 3.62 -17.90
C PHE A 208 0.73 3.76 -17.93
N VAL A 209 0.25 4.87 -18.48
CA VAL A 209 -1.19 5.16 -18.59
C VAL A 209 -1.51 5.43 -20.05
N THR A 210 -2.50 4.70 -20.57
CA THR A 210 -2.95 4.83 -21.97
C THR A 210 -3.63 6.17 -22.23
N HIS A 211 -4.54 6.58 -21.33
CA HIS A 211 -5.30 7.82 -21.44
C HIS A 211 -5.07 8.69 -20.20
N PRO A 212 -4.07 9.58 -20.22
CA PRO A 212 -3.88 10.55 -19.16
C PRO A 212 -4.92 11.67 -19.27
N GLY A 213 -5.90 11.70 -18.36
CA GLY A 213 -6.92 12.75 -18.39
C GLY A 213 -7.98 12.60 -17.30
N ASN A 214 -8.83 13.62 -17.18
CA ASN A 214 -9.82 13.78 -16.10
C ASN A 214 -10.90 12.67 -16.03
N ASN A 215 -10.87 11.70 -16.95
CA ASN A 215 -11.77 10.54 -17.02
C ASN A 215 -10.96 9.23 -16.88
N ASN A 216 -10.26 9.07 -15.74
CA ASN A 216 -9.48 7.87 -15.39
C ASN A 216 -10.33 6.57 -15.34
N SER A 217 -11.65 6.65 -15.49
CA SER A 217 -12.54 5.48 -15.58
C SER A 217 -12.40 4.69 -16.88
N LYS A 218 -11.77 5.24 -17.94
CA LYS A 218 -11.60 4.56 -19.25
C LYS A 218 -10.15 4.18 -19.57
N GLY A 219 -9.19 4.57 -18.72
CA GLY A 219 -7.78 4.32 -18.95
C GLY A 219 -7.33 2.98 -18.37
N ILE A 220 -6.64 2.18 -19.18
CA ILE A 220 -5.82 1.07 -18.68
C ILE A 220 -4.50 1.63 -18.20
N SER A 221 -4.06 1.21 -17.01
CA SER A 221 -2.74 1.54 -16.48
C SER A 221 -1.94 0.28 -16.19
N LEU A 222 -0.69 0.23 -16.62
CA LEU A 222 0.26 -0.82 -16.27
C LEU A 222 1.31 -0.22 -15.35
N SER A 223 1.64 -0.86 -14.24
CA SER A 223 2.77 -0.47 -13.40
C SER A 223 3.67 -1.66 -13.15
N VAL A 224 4.97 -1.45 -13.24
CA VAL A 224 5.99 -2.49 -13.01
C VAL A 224 7.15 -1.90 -12.24
N GLY A 225 7.76 -2.69 -11.35
CA GLY A 225 8.90 -2.24 -10.58
C GLY A 225 9.34 -3.20 -9.51
N ILE A 226 9.95 -2.64 -8.47
CA ILE A 226 10.50 -3.38 -7.32
C ILE A 226 9.91 -2.84 -6.02
N SER A 227 9.93 -3.66 -4.97
CA SER A 227 9.65 -3.24 -3.60
C SER A 227 10.71 -3.78 -2.66
N ALA A 228 11.15 -2.92 -1.75
CA ALA A 228 11.99 -3.30 -0.62
C ALA A 228 11.13 -3.32 0.65
N GLY A 229 11.26 -4.37 1.45
CA GLY A 229 10.53 -4.57 2.69
C GLY A 229 11.45 -4.90 3.85
N TYR A 230 11.13 -4.42 5.05
CA TYR A 230 11.80 -4.75 6.30
C TYR A 230 10.85 -5.47 7.26
N LEU A 231 11.23 -6.65 7.74
CA LEU A 231 10.43 -7.46 8.65
C LEU A 231 10.32 -6.76 10.01
N TYR A 232 9.11 -6.38 10.39
CA TYR A 232 8.85 -5.75 11.69
C TYR A 232 8.23 -6.74 12.69
N SER A 233 7.43 -7.70 12.24
CA SER A 233 6.78 -8.65 13.15
C SER A 233 6.60 -10.02 12.50
N GLN A 234 6.90 -11.06 13.27
CA GLN A 234 6.69 -12.46 12.91
C GLN A 234 5.96 -13.19 14.03
N ARG A 235 4.95 -14.00 13.69
CA ARG A 235 4.06 -14.63 14.66
C ARG A 235 3.51 -15.94 14.15
N ASN A 236 3.64 -17.01 14.93
CA ASN A 236 2.94 -18.26 14.67
C ASN A 236 1.67 -18.35 15.53
N LYS A 237 0.52 -18.60 14.91
CA LYS A 237 -0.79 -18.73 15.58
C LYS A 237 -1.36 -20.11 15.32
N GLN A 238 -1.50 -20.88 16.39
CA GLN A 238 -1.99 -22.26 16.36
C GLN A 238 -3.29 -22.40 17.15
N ARG A 239 -4.15 -23.32 16.72
CA ARG A 239 -5.35 -23.74 17.46
C ARG A 239 -5.47 -25.26 17.36
N SER A 240 -5.55 -25.91 18.50
CA SER A 240 -5.92 -27.32 18.65
C SER A 240 -7.05 -27.45 19.68
N ASP A 241 -7.69 -28.61 19.71
CA ASP A 241 -8.69 -28.91 20.72
C ASP A 241 -8.03 -29.21 22.07
N GLU A 242 -6.82 -29.79 22.05
CA GLU A 242 -6.05 -30.15 23.25
C GLU A 242 -5.39 -28.95 23.96
N ARG A 243 -4.73 -28.05 23.20
CA ARG A 243 -3.97 -26.89 23.77
C ARG A 243 -4.70 -25.56 23.63
N GLY A 244 -5.88 -25.56 23.02
CA GLY A 244 -6.60 -24.33 22.73
C GLY A 244 -5.85 -23.44 21.73
N LYS A 245 -5.82 -22.12 21.99
CA LYS A 245 -5.29 -21.12 21.07
C LYS A 245 -3.94 -20.57 21.54
N GLU A 246 -2.89 -20.97 20.87
CA GLU A 246 -1.53 -20.49 21.14
C GLU A 246 -1.11 -19.43 20.11
N LYS A 247 -0.43 -18.38 20.59
CA LYS A 247 0.18 -17.36 19.75
C LYS A 247 1.62 -17.19 20.18
N ASN A 248 2.53 -17.83 19.44
CA ASN A 248 3.94 -17.62 19.61
C ASN A 248 4.35 -16.34 18.86
N ARG A 249 5.01 -15.41 19.56
CA ARG A 249 5.72 -14.26 18.99
C ARG A 249 7.18 -14.49 19.30
N GLY A 250 7.93 -15.02 18.35
CA GLY A 250 9.34 -15.35 18.55
C GLY A 250 10.13 -15.13 17.27
N ASP A 251 11.46 -15.23 17.36
CA ASP A 251 12.31 -15.18 16.18
C ASP A 251 12.35 -16.55 15.50
N TYR A 252 11.84 -16.64 14.27
CA TYR A 252 11.82 -17.89 13.49
C TYR A 252 12.85 -17.90 12.37
N ASP A 253 13.80 -16.98 12.41
CA ASP A 253 14.84 -16.84 11.39
C ASP A 253 14.29 -16.53 9.99
N LEU A 254 13.24 -15.70 9.98
CA LEU A 254 12.69 -15.16 8.75
C LEU A 254 13.59 -14.07 8.20
N GLU A 255 13.63 -13.97 6.88
CA GLU A 255 14.44 -12.97 6.19
C GLU A 255 13.95 -11.56 6.56
N ARG A 256 14.90 -10.74 7.05
CA ARG A 256 14.62 -9.38 7.53
C ARG A 256 14.43 -8.43 6.37
N PHE A 257 15.21 -8.58 5.31
CA PHE A 257 15.14 -7.73 4.13
C PHE A 257 14.51 -8.48 2.96
N LYS A 258 13.36 -8.00 2.50
CA LYS A 258 12.64 -8.60 1.39
C LYS A 258 12.75 -7.71 0.16
N LEU A 259 13.38 -8.20 -0.90
CA LEU A 259 13.30 -7.58 -2.23
C LEU A 259 12.26 -8.34 -3.07
N SER A 260 11.35 -7.63 -3.74
CA SER A 260 10.34 -8.26 -4.58
C SER A 260 10.10 -7.49 -5.86
N TYR A 261 9.81 -8.20 -6.94
CA TYR A 261 9.26 -7.64 -8.16
C TYR A 261 7.77 -7.43 -7.98
N ILE A 262 7.26 -6.29 -8.43
CA ILE A 262 5.85 -5.92 -8.32
C ILE A 262 5.31 -5.48 -9.67
N ALA A 263 4.08 -5.91 -9.96
CA ALA A 263 3.34 -5.52 -11.14
C ALA A 263 1.89 -5.20 -10.79
N GLU A 264 1.31 -4.23 -11.49
CA GLU A 264 -0.06 -3.75 -11.29
C GLU A 264 -0.72 -3.50 -12.65
N LEU A 265 -1.92 -4.05 -12.87
CA LEU A 265 -2.78 -3.72 -14.00
C LEU A 265 -4.05 -3.05 -13.45
N GLY A 266 -4.25 -1.79 -13.81
CA GLY A 266 -5.35 -0.96 -13.33
C GLY A 266 -6.39 -0.68 -14.39
N LEU A 267 -7.66 -0.76 -13.98
CA LEU A 267 -8.82 -0.31 -14.73
C LEU A 267 -9.74 0.49 -13.80
N GLY A 268 -9.69 1.82 -13.91
CA GLY A 268 -10.44 2.71 -13.01
C GLY A 268 -10.03 2.56 -11.53
N PRO A 269 -10.99 2.38 -10.60
CA PRO A 269 -10.71 2.33 -9.16
C PRO A 269 -10.11 1.00 -8.68
N VAL A 270 -10.15 -0.04 -9.53
CA VAL A 270 -9.70 -1.40 -9.20
C VAL A 270 -8.42 -1.71 -9.96
N ARG A 271 -7.45 -2.29 -9.26
CA ARG A 271 -6.18 -2.73 -9.82
C ARG A 271 -5.89 -4.16 -9.42
N LEU A 272 -5.50 -4.98 -10.37
CA LEU A 272 -4.91 -6.29 -10.10
C LEU A 272 -3.43 -6.06 -9.80
N TYR A 273 -2.93 -6.52 -8.65
CA TYR A 273 -1.51 -6.48 -8.32
C TYR A 273 -0.95 -7.88 -8.14
N GLY A 274 0.32 -8.02 -8.44
CA GLY A 274 1.13 -9.21 -8.15
C GLY A 274 2.48 -8.81 -7.58
N SER A 275 3.00 -9.61 -6.66
CA SER A 275 4.37 -9.49 -6.17
C SER A 275 5.05 -10.85 -6.11
N TYR A 276 6.36 -10.88 -6.42
CA TYR A 276 7.19 -12.08 -6.36
C TYR A 276 8.54 -11.76 -5.73
N SER A 277 8.92 -12.50 -4.70
CA SER A 277 10.22 -12.38 -4.05
C SER A 277 11.16 -13.47 -4.57
N PRO A 278 12.24 -13.12 -5.29
CA PRO A 278 13.23 -14.10 -5.74
C PRO A 278 14.08 -14.66 -4.60
N GLN A 279 14.18 -13.94 -3.49
CA GLN A 279 14.87 -14.36 -2.27
C GLN A 279 13.97 -15.25 -1.40
N SER A 280 14.61 -16.13 -0.63
CA SER A 280 13.91 -16.98 0.33
C SER A 280 13.29 -16.14 1.43
N PHE A 281 12.14 -16.59 1.90
CA PHE A 281 11.44 -16.04 3.06
C PHE A 281 12.14 -16.41 4.39
N TYR A 282 12.96 -17.46 4.38
CA TYR A 282 13.78 -17.91 5.52
C TYR A 282 15.25 -17.55 5.27
N GLN A 283 15.97 -17.17 6.33
CA GLN A 283 17.41 -16.88 6.25
C GLN A 283 18.23 -18.15 6.02
N GLN A 284 17.83 -19.26 6.67
CA GLN A 284 18.53 -20.54 6.59
C GLN A 284 17.57 -21.73 6.61
N GLY A 285 18.09 -22.91 6.24
CA GLY A 285 17.37 -24.19 6.26
C GLY A 285 16.37 -24.38 5.12
N LEU A 286 15.51 -23.40 4.85
CA LEU A 286 14.44 -23.47 3.85
C LEU A 286 14.65 -22.46 2.70
N ASN A 287 14.37 -22.90 1.47
CA ASN A 287 14.38 -22.04 0.29
C ASN A 287 12.96 -21.89 -0.28
N ILE A 288 12.21 -20.98 0.33
CA ILE A 288 10.80 -20.76 0.02
C ILE A 288 10.63 -19.35 -0.52
N LYS A 289 10.19 -19.24 -1.78
CA LYS A 289 10.07 -17.98 -2.51
C LYS A 289 8.61 -17.50 -2.55
N PRO A 290 8.24 -16.46 -1.78
CA PRO A 290 6.86 -16.03 -1.68
C PRO A 290 6.39 -15.20 -2.87
N TYR A 291 5.11 -15.36 -3.21
CA TYR A 291 4.40 -14.52 -4.16
C TYR A 291 3.00 -14.18 -3.65
N ASN A 292 2.52 -13.00 -4.01
CA ASN A 292 1.17 -12.53 -3.70
C ASN A 292 0.45 -12.12 -4.98
N ILE A 293 -0.85 -12.37 -5.05
CA ILE A 293 -1.73 -11.90 -6.13
C ILE A 293 -3.02 -11.39 -5.50
N GLY A 294 -3.48 -10.22 -5.91
CA GLY A 294 -4.68 -9.65 -5.32
C GLY A 294 -5.19 -8.41 -6.03
N ILE A 295 -6.12 -7.73 -5.36
CA ILE A 295 -6.78 -6.52 -5.82
C ILE A 295 -6.38 -5.36 -4.92
N ARG A 296 -6.04 -4.23 -5.54
CA ARG A 296 -5.76 -2.93 -4.93
C ARG A 296 -6.90 -1.98 -5.21
N PHE A 297 -7.37 -1.31 -4.17
CA PHE A 297 -8.39 -0.28 -4.27
C PHE A 297 -7.74 1.09 -4.12
N SER A 298 -7.65 1.86 -5.21
CA SER A 298 -7.01 3.16 -5.15
C SER A 298 -7.62 4.13 -6.16
N ASN A 299 -7.92 5.34 -5.70
CA ASN A 299 -8.44 6.43 -6.51
C ASN A 299 -7.30 7.36 -6.97
N TRP A 300 -6.92 7.31 -8.24
CA TRP A 300 -5.85 8.14 -8.83
C TRP A 300 -6.37 8.99 -9.98
#